data_AF-A0A1Z9U7C3-F1
#
_entry.id   AF-A0A1Z9U7C3-F1
#
_cell.length_a   1.000
_cell.length_b   1.000
_cell.length_c   1.000
_cell.angle_alpha   90.00
_cell.angle_beta   90.00
_cell.angle_gamma   90.00
#
_symmetry.space_group_name_H-M   'P 1'
#
loop_
_entity.id
_entity.type
_entity.pdbx_description
1 polymer ?
#
loop_
_entity_poly.entity_id
_entity_poly.type
_entity_poly.pdbx_seq_one_letter_code
_entity_poly.pdbx_strand_id
1 'polypeptide(L)'
;MPKVEKNTEPDNEQNDTSMLVGFARKSNAGRALKLSINTSSFQDCATFVTSDGQTYVQLIVSLNAITGVIDGSRAVTSINHLNG
;
A
#
# COMPACT_ATOMS: atom_id res chain seq x y z
N MET A 1 -1.01 -44.77 5.80
CA MET A 1 -0.46 -43.80 4.81
C MET A 1 -0.03 -42.57 5.59
N PRO A 2 1.23 -42.12 5.52
CA PRO A 2 1.69 -40.98 6.30
C PRO A 2 1.17 -39.66 5.72
N LYS A 3 0.77 -38.76 6.62
CA LYS A 3 0.21 -37.43 6.37
C LYS A 3 1.35 -36.50 5.92
N VAL A 4 1.26 -35.96 4.71
CA VAL A 4 2.20 -34.92 4.24
C VAL A 4 1.73 -33.59 4.86
N GLU A 5 2.46 -33.12 5.85
CA GLU A 5 2.31 -31.76 6.38
C GLU A 5 2.98 -30.79 5.40
N LYS A 6 2.16 -30.04 4.65
CA LYS A 6 2.65 -28.87 3.92
C LYS A 6 2.95 -27.78 4.95
N ASN A 7 4.23 -27.56 5.21
CA ASN A 7 4.69 -26.33 5.84
C ASN A 7 4.35 -25.17 4.88
N THR A 8 3.27 -24.46 5.18
CA THR A 8 3.02 -23.14 4.59
C THR A 8 3.99 -22.18 5.27
N GLU A 9 5.11 -21.89 4.60
CA GLU A 9 5.97 -20.78 4.99
C GLU A 9 5.11 -19.50 4.96
N PRO A 10 5.21 -18.61 5.96
CA PRO A 10 4.54 -17.32 5.90
C PRO A 10 5.13 -16.56 4.71
N ASP A 11 4.25 -16.17 3.79
CA ASP A 11 4.54 -15.35 2.63
C ASP A 11 5.11 -14.02 3.14
N ASN A 12 6.43 -13.96 3.23
CA ASN A 12 7.14 -12.82 3.76
C ASN A 12 7.23 -11.83 2.59
N GLU A 13 6.41 -10.77 2.64
CA GLU A 13 6.47 -9.55 1.80
C GLU A 13 7.81 -8.79 1.95
N GLN A 14 8.93 -9.50 2.12
CA GLN A 14 10.14 -9.02 2.79
C GLN A 14 11.28 -8.68 1.81
N ASN A 15 11.08 -8.78 0.49
CA ASN A 15 12.10 -8.39 -0.50
C ASN A 15 11.59 -7.49 -1.63
N ASP A 16 10.41 -6.89 -1.47
CA ASP A 16 9.87 -6.02 -2.50
C ASP A 16 10.46 -4.62 -2.39
N THR A 17 11.06 -4.15 -3.48
CA THR A 17 11.57 -2.78 -3.54
C THR A 17 10.38 -1.81 -3.53
N SER A 18 10.25 -0.99 -2.48
CA SER A 18 9.14 -0.04 -2.39
C SER A 18 9.40 1.20 -3.24
N MET A 19 8.48 1.53 -4.14
CA MET A 19 8.50 2.78 -4.91
C MET A 19 7.57 3.81 -4.27
N LEU A 20 8.09 4.99 -3.94
CA LEU A 20 7.26 6.11 -3.49
C LEU A 20 6.38 6.61 -4.64
N VAL A 21 5.06 6.60 -4.46
CA VAL A 21 4.10 7.02 -5.50
C VAL A 21 3.28 8.24 -5.11
N GLY A 22 3.24 8.59 -3.83
CA GLY A 22 2.39 9.67 -3.38
C GLY A 22 2.43 9.90 -1.88
N PHE A 23 1.46 10.69 -1.42
CA PHE A 23 1.35 11.11 -0.04
C PHE A 23 -0.09 11.10 0.46
N ALA A 24 -0.27 10.77 1.73
CA ALA A 24 -1.52 10.85 2.45
C ALA A 24 -1.44 11.88 3.58
N ARG A 25 -2.45 12.74 3.71
CA ARG A 25 -2.55 13.74 4.77
C ARG A 25 -3.99 13.93 5.23
N LYS A 26 -4.20 14.45 6.43
CA LYS A 26 -5.55 14.82 6.88
C LYS A 26 -6.14 15.88 5.94
N SER A 27 -7.44 15.76 5.65
CA SER A 27 -8.17 16.79 4.93
C SER A 27 -8.22 18.07 5.78
N ASN A 28 -8.38 19.23 5.14
CA ASN A 28 -8.36 20.51 5.87
C ASN A 28 -9.51 20.60 6.90
N ALA A 29 -10.63 19.93 6.64
CA ALA A 29 -11.75 19.83 7.58
C ALA A 29 -11.55 18.76 8.67
N GLY A 30 -10.44 18.00 8.64
CA GLY A 30 -10.09 17.00 9.65
C GLY A 30 -10.84 15.67 9.58
N ARG A 31 -11.87 15.57 8.73
CA ARG A 31 -12.82 14.43 8.71
C ARG A 31 -12.50 13.34 7.69
N ALA A 32 -11.39 13.46 6.95
CA ALA A 32 -11.00 12.49 5.93
C ALA A 32 -9.48 12.49 5.75
N LEU A 33 -8.96 11.47 5.06
CA LEU A 33 -7.59 11.41 4.58
C LEU A 33 -7.58 11.77 3.09
N LYS A 34 -6.83 12.80 2.70
CA LYS A 34 -6.56 13.13 1.30
C LYS A 34 -5.38 12.28 0.83
N LEU A 35 -5.56 11.58 -0.28
CA LEU A 35 -4.52 10.84 -0.96
C LEU A 35 -4.14 11.63 -2.22
N SER A 36 -2.85 11.86 -2.40
CA SER A 36 -2.30 12.54 -3.57
C SER A 36 -1.27 11.62 -4.21
N ILE A 37 -1.63 11.08 -5.36
CA ILE A 37 -0.79 10.15 -6.12
C ILE A 37 -0.14 10.93 -7.25
N ASN A 38 1.17 10.76 -7.42
CA ASN A 38 1.87 11.30 -8.58
C ASN A 38 1.41 10.55 -9.83
N THR A 39 0.90 11.28 -10.81
CA THR A 39 0.37 10.71 -12.05
C THR A 39 1.44 9.96 -12.84
N SER A 40 2.71 10.39 -12.82
CA SER A 40 3.79 9.67 -13.50
C SER A 40 4.10 8.37 -12.77
N SER A 41 4.27 8.40 -11.45
CA SER A 41 4.56 7.21 -10.66
C SER A 41 3.42 6.18 -10.70
N PHE A 42 2.18 6.62 -10.86
CA PHE A 42 1.04 5.70 -10.98
C PHE A 42 1.05 4.92 -12.29
N GLN A 43 1.56 5.50 -13.38
CA GLN A 43 1.70 4.81 -14.67
C GLN A 43 2.77 3.72 -14.62
N ASP A 44 3.77 3.88 -13.75
CA ASP A 44 4.87 2.93 -13.57
C ASP A 44 4.52 1.78 -12.61
N CYS A 45 3.34 1.79 -11.97
CA CYS A 45 2.95 0.75 -11.03
C CYS A 45 2.55 -0.54 -11.74
N ALA A 46 2.95 -1.68 -11.17
CA ALA A 46 2.45 -2.98 -11.61
C ALA A 46 0.95 -3.09 -11.35
N THR A 47 0.28 -3.82 -12.25
CA THR A 47 -1.16 -4.09 -12.16
C THR A 47 -1.44 -5.57 -11.96
N PHE A 48 -2.55 -5.89 -11.32
CA PHE A 48 -3.08 -7.24 -11.23
C PHE A 48 -4.53 -7.26 -11.70
N VAL A 49 -4.96 -8.40 -12.22
CA VAL A 49 -6.33 -8.62 -12.70
C VAL A 49 -7.06 -9.48 -11.68
N THR A 50 -8.23 -9.02 -11.28
CA THR A 50 -9.11 -9.73 -10.33
C THR A 50 -10.01 -10.72 -11.06
N SER A 51 -10.65 -11.62 -10.33
CA SER A 51 -11.46 -12.70 -10.90
C SER A 51 -12.67 -12.24 -11.72
N ASP A 52 -13.11 -11.00 -11.52
CA ASP A 52 -14.18 -10.37 -12.31
C ASP A 52 -13.67 -9.67 -13.58
N GLY A 53 -12.36 -9.76 -13.86
CA GLY A 53 -11.70 -9.20 -15.04
C GLY A 53 -11.21 -7.76 -14.86
N GLN A 54 -11.34 -7.17 -13.68
CA GLN A 54 -10.95 -5.78 -13.46
C GLN A 54 -9.47 -5.65 -13.10
N THR A 55 -8.80 -4.67 -13.71
CA THR A 55 -7.37 -4.37 -13.50
C THR A 55 -7.18 -3.31 -12.43
N TYR A 56 -6.29 -3.57 -11.47
CA TYR A 56 -5.99 -2.69 -10.34
C TYR A 56 -4.51 -2.46 -10.15
N VAL A 57 -4.16 -1.30 -9.57
CA VAL A 57 -2.85 -1.02 -8.97
C VAL A 57 -2.96 -1.20 -7.46
N GLN A 58 -2.01 -1.91 -6.85
CA GLN A 58 -1.95 -2.04 -5.39
C GLN A 58 -0.99 -1.01 -4.78
N LEU A 59 -1.49 -0.21 -3.86
CA LEU A 59 -0.73 0.78 -3.11
C LEU A 59 -0.80 0.49 -1.61
N ILE A 60 0.29 0.77 -0.92
CA ILE A 60 0.46 0.50 0.50
C ILE A 60 0.81 1.78 1.28
N VAL A 61 0.34 1.82 2.52
CA VAL A 61 0.66 2.87 3.49
C VAL A 61 0.85 2.21 4.85
N SER A 62 1.89 2.60 5.58
CA SER A 62 2.08 2.14 6.95
C SER A 62 0.91 2.55 7.84
N LEU A 63 0.31 1.59 8.54
CA LEU A 63 -0.77 1.84 9.51
C LEU A 63 -0.32 2.80 10.61
N ASN A 64 0.87 2.59 11.18
CA ASN A 64 1.44 3.47 12.20
C ASN A 64 1.58 4.91 11.69
N ALA A 65 1.95 5.07 10.42
CA ALA A 65 2.09 6.38 9.82
C ALA A 65 0.73 7.05 9.56
N ILE A 66 -0.30 6.30 9.18
CA ILE A 66 -1.69 6.78 9.10
C ILE A 66 -2.18 7.23 10.48
N THR A 67 -1.97 6.42 11.53
CA THR A 67 -2.33 6.78 12.90
C THR A 67 -1.68 8.11 13.30
N GLY A 68 -0.39 8.28 13.02
CA GLY A 68 0.28 9.56 13.28
C GLY A 68 -0.33 10.76 12.54
N VAL A 69 -0.82 10.55 11.31
CA VAL A 69 -1.53 11.58 10.54
C VAL A 69 -2.93 11.88 11.11
N ILE A 70 -3.62 10.86 11.60
CA ILE A 70 -4.93 11.01 12.23
C ILE A 70 -4.79 11.75 13.57
N ASP A 71 -3.83 11.38 14.39
CA ASP A 71 -3.61 11.97 15.72
C ASP A 71 -2.95 13.35 15.66
N GLY A 72 -2.42 13.73 14.49
CA GLY A 72 -1.77 15.01 14.26
C GLY A 72 -0.30 15.07 14.70
N SER A 73 0.28 13.94 15.13
CA SER A 73 1.73 13.83 15.40
C SER A 73 2.57 13.82 14.12
N ARG A 74 1.93 13.63 12.95
CA ARG A 74 2.54 13.69 11.63
C ARG A 74 1.64 14.47 10.67
N ALA A 75 2.20 15.38 9.87
CA ALA A 75 1.41 16.16 8.90
C ALA A 75 1.04 15.35 7.64
N VAL A 76 1.93 14.46 7.21
CA VAL A 76 1.83 13.70 5.95
C VAL A 76 2.58 12.36 6.05
N THR A 77 2.11 11.33 5.36
CA THR A 77 2.82 10.06 5.21
C THR A 77 2.95 9.66 3.74
N SER A 78 3.94 8.83 3.39
CA SER A 78 4.10 8.27 2.05
C SER A 78 3.04 7.23 1.72
N ILE A 79 2.73 7.14 0.43
CA ILE A 79 2.01 6.04 -0.21
C ILE A 79 3.00 5.41 -1.19
N ASN A 80 3.16 4.09 -1.12
CA ASN A 80 4.14 3.37 -1.92
C ASN A 80 3.47 2.26 -2.73
N HIS A 81 4.12 1.87 -3.81
CA HIS A 81 3.86 0.60 -4.49
C HIS A 81 4.96 -0.39 -4.08
N LEU A 82 4.61 -1.66 -3.94
CA LEU A 82 5.59 -2.73 -3.74
C LEU A 82 5.88 -3.36 -5.09
N ASN A 83 7.14 -3.28 -5.52
CA ASN A 83 7.59 -4.00 -6.70
C ASN A 83 7.95 -5.42 -6.26
N GLY A 84 7.11 -6.39 -6.65
CA GLY A 84 7.41 -7.83 -6.57
C GLY A 84 8.21 -8.33 -7.76
#